data_AF-A0A557SPR9-F1
#
_entry.id   AF-A0A557SPR9-F1
#
_cell.length_a   1.000
_cell.length_b   1.000
_cell.length_c   1.000
_cell.angle_alpha   90.00
_cell.angle_beta   90.00
_cell.angle_gamma   90.00
#
_symmetry.space_group_name_H-M   'P 1'
#
loop_
_entity.id
_entity.type
_entity.pdbx_description
1 polymer ?
#
loop_
_entity_poly.entity_id
_entity_poly.type
_entity_poly.pdbx_seq_one_letter_code
_entity_poly.pdbx_strand_id
1 'polypeptide(L)'
;MTPNKGRMRWHCRRALLELDLVFARFLENRFDQLSDAQLADLQDLLDIEDHDLWAMVNGSAPCPEDRWMPLLSMLRDSGTQDDSA
;
A
#
# COMPACT_ATOMS: atom_id res chain seq x y z
N MET A 1 -19.25 -2.78 7.56
CA MET A 1 -18.85 -4.09 7.00
C MET A 1 -17.36 -4.21 7.21
N THR A 2 -16.92 -5.21 7.98
CA THR A 2 -15.48 -5.40 8.25
C THR A 2 -14.78 -5.81 6.95
N PRO A 3 -13.75 -5.08 6.50
CA PRO A 3 -13.04 -5.41 5.26
C PRO A 3 -12.46 -6.83 5.31
N ASN A 4 -12.62 -7.58 4.21
CA ASN A 4 -12.21 -8.98 4.17
C ASN A 4 -10.69 -9.08 3.94
N LYS A 5 -9.96 -9.38 5.01
CA LYS A 5 -8.50 -9.52 5.01
C LYS A 5 -7.96 -10.48 3.93
N GLY A 6 -8.68 -11.56 3.63
CA GLY A 6 -8.28 -12.53 2.59
C GLY A 6 -8.34 -11.94 1.18
N ARG A 7 -9.37 -11.13 0.89
CA ARG A 7 -9.51 -10.44 -0.40
C ARG A 7 -8.44 -9.37 -0.58
N MET A 8 -8.13 -8.60 0.46
CA MET A 8 -7.09 -7.56 0.41
C MET A 8 -5.69 -8.14 0.12
N ARG A 9 -5.32 -9.25 0.77
CA ARG A 9 -4.07 -9.96 0.45
C ARG A 9 -3.97 -10.36 -1.02
N TRP A 10 -5.10 -10.69 -1.64
CA TRP A 10 -5.14 -11.04 -3.06
C TRP A 10 -5.01 -9.81 -3.96
N HIS A 11 -5.65 -8.68 -3.61
CA HIS A 11 -5.50 -7.40 -4.34
C HIS A 11 -4.09 -6.81 -4.28
N CYS A 12 -3.33 -7.11 -3.23
CA CYS A 12 -1.93 -6.68 -3.13
C CYS A 12 -0.98 -7.42 -4.10
N ARG A 13 -1.43 -8.49 -4.76
CA ARG A 13 -0.64 -9.18 -5.78
C ARG A 13 -0.69 -8.37 -7.07
N ARG A 14 0.36 -7.61 -7.34
CA ARG A 14 0.46 -6.72 -8.51
C ARG A 14 1.42 -7.28 -9.56
N ALA A 15 1.31 -6.81 -10.80
CA ALA A 15 2.19 -7.25 -11.88
C ALA A 15 3.61 -6.67 -11.75
N LEU A 16 3.74 -5.54 -11.06
CA LEU A 16 5.00 -4.85 -10.81
C LEU A 16 5.71 -5.45 -9.60
N LEU A 17 6.95 -5.93 -9.79
CA LEU A 17 7.71 -6.64 -8.75
C LEU A 17 8.04 -5.73 -7.56
N GLU A 18 8.43 -4.48 -7.83
CA GLU A 18 8.75 -3.51 -6.80
C GLU A 18 7.55 -3.26 -5.89
N LEU A 19 6.37 -3.12 -6.50
CA LEU A 19 5.12 -2.89 -5.79
C LEU A 19 4.70 -4.12 -5.00
N ASP A 20 4.84 -5.32 -5.57
CA ASP A 20 4.55 -6.59 -4.90
C ASP A 20 5.45 -6.79 -3.66
N LEU A 21 6.75 -6.48 -3.75
CA LEU A 21 7.68 -6.55 -2.63
C LEU A 21 7.32 -5.57 -1.51
N VAL A 22 7.01 -4.31 -1.86
CA VAL A 22 6.59 -3.31 -0.88
C VAL A 22 5.31 -3.74 -0.18
N PHE A 23 4.32 -4.21 -0.94
CA PHE A 23 3.08 -4.70 -0.36
C PHE A 23 3.27 -5.96 0.48
N ALA A 24 4.10 -6.91 0.06
CA ALA A 24 4.38 -8.11 0.85
C ALA A 24 4.97 -7.74 2.21
N ARG A 25 6.00 -6.88 2.25
CA ARG A 25 6.63 -6.41 3.50
C ARG A 25 5.67 -5.61 4.37
N PHE A 26 4.86 -4.76 3.75
CA PHE A 26 3.82 -4.01 4.46
C PHE A 26 2.74 -4.94 5.03
N LEU A 27 2.33 -5.96 4.27
CA LEU A 27 1.31 -6.91 4.69
C LEU A 27 1.77 -7.79 5.85
N GLU A 28 3.04 -8.16 5.91
CA GLU A 28 3.57 -8.97 7.01
C GLU A 28 3.75 -8.16 8.30
N ASN A 29 4.20 -6.91 8.20
CA ASN A 29 4.56 -6.11 9.37
C ASN A 29 3.45 -5.20 9.90
N ARG A 30 2.59 -4.69 9.01
CA ARG A 30 1.60 -3.65 9.34
C ARG A 30 0.16 -4.12 9.23
N PHE A 31 -0.17 -5.09 8.38
CA PHE A 31 -1.56 -5.50 8.14
C PHE A 31 -2.33 -5.95 9.37
N ASP A 32 -1.67 -6.62 10.31
CA ASP A 32 -2.31 -7.04 11.57
C ASP A 32 -2.43 -5.90 12.60
N GLN A 33 -1.73 -4.78 12.37
CA GLN A 33 -1.81 -3.57 13.18
C GLN A 33 -2.81 -2.54 12.61
N LEU A 34 -3.32 -2.76 11.39
CA LEU A 34 -4.26 -1.83 10.75
C LEU A 34 -5.65 -1.90 11.42
N SER A 35 -6.20 -0.72 11.66
CA SER A 35 -7.59 -0.55 12.08
C SER A 35 -8.57 -0.73 10.92
N ASP A 36 -9.84 -0.97 11.21
CA ASP A 36 -10.89 -1.13 10.17
C ASP A 36 -10.99 0.09 9.23
N ALA A 37 -10.72 1.30 9.74
CA ALA A 37 -10.69 2.52 8.93
C ALA A 37 -9.52 2.51 7.92
N GLN A 38 -8.31 2.17 8.38
CA GLN A 38 -7.14 2.08 7.51
C GLN A 38 -7.26 0.93 6.51
N LEU A 39 -7.93 -0.17 6.89
CA LEU A 39 -8.22 -1.26 5.96
C LEU A 39 -9.17 -0.81 4.84
N ALA A 40 -10.16 0.04 5.16
CA ALA A 40 -11.04 0.64 4.15
C ALA A 40 -10.25 1.60 3.23
N ASP A 41 -9.41 2.46 3.80
CA ASP A 41 -8.54 3.36 3.02
C ASP A 41 -7.59 2.58 2.10
N LEU A 42 -7.00 1.48 2.59
CA LEU A 42 -6.16 0.58 1.78
C LEU A 42 -6.97 -0.08 0.66
N GLN A 43 -8.21 -0.47 0.93
CA GLN A 43 -9.08 -1.07 -0.08
C GLN A 43 -9.37 -0.09 -1.22
N ASP A 44 -9.63 1.18 -0.90
CA ASP A 44 -9.82 2.25 -1.89
C ASP A 44 -8.53 2.53 -2.67
N LEU A 45 -7.39 2.58 -1.96
CA LEU A 45 -6.07 2.77 -2.58
C LEU A 45 -5.71 1.63 -3.55
N LEU A 46 -6.08 0.39 -3.21
CA LEU A 46 -5.87 -0.79 -4.04
C LEU A 46 -6.80 -0.84 -5.28
N ASP A 47 -7.78 0.06 -5.40
CA ASP A 47 -8.60 0.19 -6.61
C ASP A 47 -7.88 1.01 -7.70
N ILE A 48 -6.77 1.67 -7.36
CA ILE A 48 -5.95 2.47 -8.27
C ILE A 48 -5.02 1.55 -9.09
N GLU A 49 -4.71 2.00 -10.31
CA GLU A 49 -3.77 1.32 -11.21
C GLU A 49 -2.35 1.24 -10.62
N ASP A 50 -1.65 0.15 -10.94
CA ASP A 50 -0.31 -0.17 -10.41
C ASP A 50 0.70 0.98 -10.63
N HIS A 51 0.64 1.63 -11.79
CA HIS A 51 1.54 2.71 -12.17
C HIS A 51 1.34 3.97 -11.32
N ASP A 52 0.08 4.39 -11.14
CA ASP A 52 -0.26 5.55 -10.32
C ASP A 52 0.00 5.28 -8.84
N LEU A 53 -0.31 4.06 -8.39
CA LEU A 53 -0.05 3.60 -7.04
C LEU A 53 1.45 3.63 -6.73
N TRP A 54 2.28 3.12 -7.63
CA TRP A 54 3.73 3.20 -7.52
C TRP A 54 4.24 4.65 -7.54
N ALA A 55 3.67 5.51 -8.39
CA ALA A 55 4.04 6.93 -8.42
C ALA A 55 3.75 7.62 -7.08
N MET A 56 2.62 7.32 -6.43
CA MET A 56 2.30 7.85 -5.10
C MET A 56 3.23 7.28 -4.02
N VAL A 57 3.53 5.97 -4.08
CA VAL A 57 4.46 5.33 -3.14
C VAL A 57 5.87 5.92 -3.31
N ASN A 58 6.39 6.08 -4.52
CA ASN A 58 7.74 6.67 -4.70
C ASN A 58 7.76 8.19 -4.42
N GLY A 59 6.60 8.86 -4.40
CA GLY A 59 6.50 10.31 -4.21
C GLY A 59 6.51 11.13 -5.51
N SER A 60 6.49 10.47 -6.67
CA SER A 60 6.31 11.10 -7.98
C SER A 60 4.91 11.67 -8.21
N ALA A 61 3.88 11.13 -7.54
CA ALA A 61 2.51 11.61 -7.63
C ALA A 61 2.03 12.24 -6.31
N PRO A 62 1.23 13.31 -6.37
CA PRO A 62 0.61 13.92 -5.20
C PRO A 62 -0.45 12.98 -4.60
N CYS A 63 -0.56 12.95 -3.28
CA CYS A 63 -1.63 12.24 -2.60
C CYS A 63 -2.94 12.99 -2.80
N PRO A 64 -3.98 12.39 -3.41
CA PRO A 64 -5.24 13.08 -3.67
C PRO A 64 -6.07 13.28 -2.40
N GLU A 65 -5.84 12.46 -1.37
CA GLU A 65 -6.64 12.49 -0.14
C GLU A 65 -5.77 12.41 1.12
N ASP A 66 -5.99 13.33 2.06
CA ASP A 66 -5.23 13.38 3.32
C ASP A 66 -5.40 12.11 4.17
N ARG A 67 -6.51 11.38 4.02
CA ARG A 67 -6.76 10.13 4.73
C ARG A 67 -5.80 9.00 4.33
N TRP A 68 -5.29 9.02 3.09
CA TRP A 68 -4.31 8.06 2.60
C TRP A 68 -2.87 8.42 2.99
N MET A 69 -2.62 9.67 3.39
CA MET A 69 -1.30 10.15 3.78
C MET A 69 -0.58 9.26 4.81
N PRO A 70 -1.21 8.89 5.96
CA PRO A 70 -0.56 7.99 6.92
C PRO A 70 -0.26 6.62 6.32
N LEU A 71 -1.14 6.09 5.46
CA LEU A 71 -0.98 4.77 4.86
C LEU A 71 0.14 4.76 3.80
N LEU A 72 0.19 5.79 2.94
CA LEU A 72 1.27 6.02 2.00
C LEU A 72 2.61 6.23 2.70
N SER A 73 2.63 6.93 3.84
CA SER A 73 3.85 7.07 4.65
C SER A 73 4.37 5.72 5.12
N MET A 74 3.49 4.80 5.52
CA MET A 74 3.88 3.45 5.94
C MET A 74 4.34 2.58 4.77
N LEU A 75 3.73 2.72 3.58
CA LEU A 75 4.16 2.05 2.36
C LEU A 75 5.55 2.54 1.91
N ARG A 76 5.78 3.86 1.96
CA ARG A 76 7.08 4.49 1.68
C ARG A 76 8.19 3.97 2.57
N ASP A 77 7.94 3.90 3.87
CA ASP A 77 8.85 3.34 4.87
C ASP A 77 9.25 1.89 4.51
N SER A 78 8.31 1.12 3.98
CA SER A 78 8.53 -0.28 3.58
C SER A 78 9.29 -0.45 2.26
N GLY A 79 9.27 0.55 1.37
CA GLY A 79 9.92 0.51 0.05
C GLY A 79 11.28 1.22 -0.06
N THR A 80 11.63 2.07 0.89
CA THR A 80 12.87 2.87 0.84
C THR A 80 14.13 2.06 1.20
N GLN A 81 13.99 0.79 1.57
CA GLN A 81 15.10 -0.05 2.06
C GLN A 81 15.87 -0.81 0.95
N ASP A 82 15.60 -0.59 -0.34
CA ASP A 82 16.19 -1.38 -1.44
C ASP A 82 16.88 -0.53 -2.54
N ASP A 83 17.55 0.55 -2.15
CA ASP A 83 18.41 1.33 -3.07
C ASP A 83 19.80 1.60 -2.46
N SER A 84 20.51 0.52 -2.13
CA SER A 84 21.95 0.58 -1.83
C SER A 84 22.66 -0.57 -2.51
N ALA A 85 22.92 -0.36 -3.81
CA ALA A 85 24.04 -0.96 -4.54
C ALA A 85 25.23 0.02 -4.51
#